data_AF-A0A7W0STK0-F1
#
_entry.id   AF-A0A7W0STK0-F1
#
_cell.length_a   1.000
_cell.length_b   1.000
_cell.length_c   1.000
_cell.angle_alpha   90.00
_cell.angle_beta   90.00
_cell.angle_gamma   90.00
#
_symmetry.space_group_name_H-M   'P 1'
#
loop_
_entity.id
_entity.type
_entity.pdbx_description
1 polymer ?
#
loop_
_entity_poly.entity_id
_entity_poly.type
_entity_poly.pdbx_seq_one_letter_code
_entity_poly.pdbx_strand_id
1 'polypeptide(L)'
;MRSPIGTAGVGAAMSVALLLAGCGQAETSLAEDEATVERVADGDSLVLRGGARVRLLQIDAPELGEEECHGRESLRELEDMLQPGDAIVLESDPRLDRIDRYQRLLRYVLSVDSDTNVNVELVRRGAATPFFRGDRRGEYADTLLDAVSDARDERRGMWRACRVSWAPQRQVETRRR
;
A
#
# COMPACT_ATOMS: atom_id res chain seq x y z
N MET A 1 -24.01 93.09 -5.91
CA MET A 1 -23.56 92.67 -4.56
C MET A 1 -22.90 91.30 -4.68
N ARG A 2 -21.69 91.21 -4.13
CA ARG A 2 -20.84 90.04 -3.79
C ARG A 2 -21.29 88.61 -4.11
N SER A 3 -20.36 87.86 -4.71
CA SER A 3 -20.21 86.38 -4.74
C SER A 3 -20.24 85.74 -3.32
N PRO A 4 -20.34 84.38 -3.17
CA PRO A 4 -19.22 83.48 -3.49
C PRO A 4 -19.56 82.07 -4.03
N ILE A 5 -18.46 81.40 -4.38
CA ILE A 5 -18.21 80.07 -4.91
C ILE A 5 -18.47 78.97 -3.85
N GLY A 6 -18.90 77.77 -4.27
CA GLY A 6 -18.98 76.57 -3.44
C GLY A 6 -18.85 75.29 -4.28
N THR A 7 -17.80 74.52 -3.96
CA THR A 7 -17.28 73.32 -4.63
C THR A 7 -18.02 72.01 -4.30
N ALA A 8 -17.67 70.97 -5.06
CA ALA A 8 -17.48 69.56 -4.66
C ALA A 8 -18.58 68.54 -5.00
N GLY A 9 -18.14 67.37 -5.47
CA GLY A 9 -18.98 66.16 -5.51
C GLY A 9 -18.60 65.15 -6.60
N VAL A 10 -17.45 64.50 -6.45
CA VAL A 10 -17.05 63.32 -7.25
C VAL A 10 -18.03 62.18 -6.98
N GLY A 11 -18.71 61.68 -8.02
CA GLY A 11 -19.55 60.48 -7.96
C GLY A 11 -18.91 59.32 -8.71
N ALA A 12 -17.86 58.73 -8.13
CA ALA A 12 -17.30 57.48 -8.61
C ALA A 12 -18.12 56.32 -8.00
N ALA A 13 -18.90 55.63 -8.82
CA ALA A 13 -19.46 54.32 -8.48
C ALA A 13 -18.79 53.28 -9.39
N MET A 14 -17.57 52.89 -9.03
CA MET A 14 -16.86 51.81 -9.70
C MET A 14 -17.27 50.51 -9.01
N SER A 15 -18.18 49.76 -9.66
CA SER A 15 -18.64 48.45 -9.21
C SER A 15 -17.45 47.51 -9.03
N VAL A 16 -17.20 47.09 -7.79
CA VAL A 16 -16.24 46.04 -7.47
C VAL A 16 -16.85 44.71 -7.91
N ALA A 17 -16.51 44.27 -9.12
CA ALA A 17 -16.75 42.89 -9.54
C ALA A 17 -15.73 42.00 -8.83
N LEU A 18 -16.15 41.43 -7.69
CA LEU A 18 -15.38 40.43 -6.96
C LEU A 18 -15.36 39.14 -7.80
N LEU A 19 -14.36 39.01 -8.66
CA LEU A 19 -14.04 37.75 -9.34
C LEU A 19 -13.59 36.75 -8.27
N LEU A 20 -14.53 35.95 -7.77
CA LEU A 20 -14.23 34.73 -7.07
C LEU A 20 -13.51 33.82 -8.07
N ALA A 21 -12.17 33.92 -8.09
CA ALA A 21 -11.31 32.90 -8.66
C ALA A 21 -11.66 31.61 -7.91
N GLY A 22 -12.45 30.75 -8.56
CA GLY A 22 -12.69 29.40 -8.10
C GLY A 22 -11.34 28.71 -8.02
N CYS A 23 -10.83 28.54 -6.80
CA CYS A 23 -9.78 27.58 -6.54
C CYS A 23 -10.35 26.23 -6.98
N GLY A 24 -9.86 25.71 -8.11
CA GLY A 24 -10.04 24.32 -8.47
C GLY A 24 -9.48 23.50 -7.33
N GLN A 25 -10.35 22.97 -6.48
CA GLN A 25 -9.97 21.92 -5.56
C GLN A 25 -9.74 20.71 -6.46
N ALA A 26 -8.48 20.43 -6.75
CA ALA A 26 -8.06 19.11 -7.14
C ALA A 26 -8.44 18.23 -5.96
N GLU A 27 -9.58 17.56 -6.08
CA GLU A 27 -9.94 16.48 -5.18
C GLU A 27 -8.90 15.40 -5.43
N THR A 28 -7.90 15.35 -4.56
CA THR A 28 -7.04 14.19 -4.46
C THR A 28 -7.95 13.06 -4.00
N SER A 29 -8.52 12.33 -4.97
CA SER A 29 -9.11 11.03 -4.67
C SER A 29 -8.05 10.25 -3.90
N LEU A 30 -8.50 9.43 -2.94
CA LEU A 30 -7.62 8.50 -2.24
C LEU A 30 -7.00 7.60 -3.32
N ALA A 31 -5.81 7.98 -3.80
CA ALA A 31 -5.33 7.57 -5.11
C ALA A 31 -4.90 6.10 -5.06
N GLU A 32 -5.79 5.25 -5.55
CA GLU A 32 -5.43 4.01 -6.21
C GLU A 32 -4.47 4.37 -7.36
N ASP A 33 -3.18 4.09 -7.16
CA ASP A 33 -2.16 4.39 -8.17
C ASP A 33 -2.00 3.14 -9.06
N GLU A 34 -2.34 3.24 -10.34
CA GLU A 34 -2.02 2.21 -11.33
C GLU A 34 -0.50 2.13 -11.54
N ALA A 35 0.04 0.91 -11.57
CA ALA A 35 1.45 0.67 -11.79
C ALA A 35 1.69 -0.60 -12.60
N THR A 36 2.93 -0.77 -13.07
CA THR A 36 3.37 -1.97 -13.77
C THR A 36 4.51 -2.64 -13.02
N VAL A 37 4.42 -3.94 -12.84
CA VAL A 37 5.47 -4.75 -12.21
C VAL A 37 6.71 -4.78 -13.11
N GLU A 38 7.88 -4.46 -12.56
CA GLU A 38 9.17 -4.71 -13.22
C GLU A 38 9.74 -6.07 -12.82
N ARG A 39 9.74 -6.37 -11.52
CA ARG A 39 10.13 -7.67 -10.98
C ARG A 39 9.69 -7.83 -9.53
N VAL A 40 9.61 -9.09 -9.08
CA VAL A 40 9.58 -9.43 -7.66
C VAL A 40 11.00 -9.33 -7.10
N ALA A 41 11.13 -8.80 -5.88
CA ALA A 41 12.41 -8.62 -5.21
C ALA A 41 12.63 -9.57 -4.04
N ASP A 42 11.55 -9.88 -3.32
CA ASP A 42 11.50 -10.82 -2.20
C ASP A 42 10.06 -11.34 -2.05
N GLY A 43 9.80 -12.27 -1.12
CA GLY A 43 8.47 -12.88 -0.89
C GLY A 43 7.35 -11.90 -0.50
N ASP A 44 7.66 -10.64 -0.24
CA ASP A 44 6.70 -9.59 0.09
C ASP A 44 7.08 -8.20 -0.45
N SER A 45 7.96 -8.16 -1.47
CA SER A 45 8.52 -6.92 -1.99
C SER A 45 8.62 -6.92 -3.51
N LEU A 46 8.25 -5.80 -4.14
CA LEU A 46 8.24 -5.62 -5.59
C LEU A 46 9.12 -4.43 -6.02
N VAL A 47 9.55 -4.45 -7.27
CA VAL A 47 10.04 -3.27 -7.99
C VAL A 47 9.09 -2.99 -9.15
N LEU A 48 8.67 -1.74 -9.26
CA LEU A 48 7.80 -1.25 -10.32
C LEU A 48 8.63 -0.69 -11.46
N ARG A 49 8.05 -0.65 -12.67
CA ARG A 49 8.64 0.10 -13.78
C ARG A 49 8.87 1.55 -13.35
N GLY A 50 10.08 2.05 -13.56
CA GLY A 50 10.53 3.35 -13.05
C GLY A 50 11.32 3.27 -11.74
N GLY A 51 11.55 2.07 -11.22
CA GLY A 51 12.48 1.80 -10.12
C GLY A 51 11.91 2.02 -8.71
N ALA A 52 10.65 2.42 -8.58
CA ALA A 52 9.98 2.51 -7.30
C ALA A 52 9.88 1.12 -6.65
N ARG A 53 10.12 1.04 -5.35
CA ARG A 53 10.08 -0.21 -4.57
C ARG A 53 8.83 -0.24 -3.72
N VAL A 54 8.16 -1.39 -3.66
CA VAL A 54 6.96 -1.60 -2.86
C VAL A 54 7.24 -2.70 -1.82
N ARG A 55 6.85 -2.47 -0.58
CA ARG A 55 6.73 -3.50 0.46
C ARG A 55 5.25 -3.72 0.71
N LEU A 56 4.82 -4.97 0.59
CA LEU A 56 3.42 -5.34 0.76
C LEU A 56 2.98 -5.04 2.20
N LEU A 57 1.91 -4.26 2.33
CA LEU A 57 1.35 -3.87 3.62
C LEU A 57 0.87 -5.07 4.43
N GLN A 58 1.12 -4.96 5.74
CA GLN A 58 0.59 -5.82 6.80
C GLN A 58 0.90 -7.31 6.68
N ILE A 59 1.87 -7.70 5.86
CA ILE A 59 2.36 -9.08 5.76
C ILE A 59 3.88 -9.15 5.91
N ASP A 60 4.38 -10.32 6.21
CA ASP A 60 5.81 -10.64 6.29
C ASP A 60 6.02 -12.07 5.77
N ALA A 61 6.88 -12.20 4.77
CA ALA A 61 7.27 -13.49 4.21
C ALA A 61 8.59 -13.96 4.84
N PRO A 62 8.84 -15.28 4.91
CA PRO A 62 10.14 -15.79 5.35
C PRO A 62 11.28 -15.20 4.52
N GLU A 63 12.31 -14.69 5.19
CA GLU A 63 13.34 -13.86 4.56
C GLU A 63 14.28 -14.71 3.68
N LEU A 64 14.33 -14.42 2.38
CA LEU A 64 15.20 -15.13 1.44
C LEU A 64 16.68 -14.96 1.79
N GLY A 65 17.08 -13.75 2.19
CA GLY A 65 18.47 -13.39 2.48
C GLY A 65 19.05 -14.10 3.71
N GLU A 66 18.19 -14.54 4.63
CA GLU A 66 18.57 -15.26 5.85
C GLU A 66 18.45 -16.78 5.70
N GLU A 67 18.17 -17.26 4.48
CA GLU A 67 17.95 -18.67 4.13
C GLU A 67 16.87 -19.32 5.02
N GLU A 68 15.86 -18.54 5.39
CA GLU A 68 14.72 -19.01 6.14
C GLU A 68 13.97 -20.13 5.41
N CYS A 69 13.38 -21.05 6.18
CA CYS A 69 12.62 -22.14 5.61
C CYS A 69 11.40 -21.59 4.87
N HIS A 70 11.20 -22.00 3.61
CA HIS A 70 10.11 -21.50 2.75
C HIS A 70 10.32 -20.09 2.16
N GLY A 71 11.48 -19.44 2.35
CA GLY A 71 11.71 -18.11 1.76
C GLY A 71 11.75 -18.13 0.22
N ARG A 72 12.41 -19.14 -0.38
CA ARG A 72 12.43 -19.30 -1.86
C ARG A 72 11.06 -19.63 -2.42
N GLU A 73 10.29 -20.46 -1.72
CA GLU A 73 8.94 -20.82 -2.10
C GLU A 73 8.00 -19.61 -2.00
N SER A 74 8.16 -18.77 -0.98
CA SER A 74 7.37 -17.55 -0.81
C SER A 74 7.66 -16.51 -1.89
N LEU A 75 8.93 -16.37 -2.29
CA LEU A 75 9.31 -15.60 -3.48
C LEU A 75 8.59 -16.11 -4.73
N ARG A 76 8.62 -17.43 -4.98
CA ARG A 76 7.99 -18.04 -6.16
C ARG A 76 6.48 -17.85 -6.18
N GLU A 77 5.81 -17.97 -5.03
CA GLU A 77 4.37 -17.73 -4.96
C GLU A 77 4.02 -16.30 -5.38
N LEU A 78 4.84 -15.31 -4.98
CA LEU A 78 4.65 -13.93 -5.45
C LEU A 78 4.97 -13.77 -6.95
N GLU A 79 6.02 -14.43 -7.46
CA GLU A 79 6.36 -14.43 -8.90
C GLU A 79 5.28 -15.09 -9.77
N ASP A 80 4.64 -16.16 -9.27
CA ASP A 80 3.55 -16.86 -9.96
C ASP A 80 2.27 -16.01 -10.00
N MET A 81 2.10 -15.10 -9.03
CA MET A 81 0.96 -14.18 -8.97
C MET A 81 1.19 -12.88 -9.74
N LEU A 82 2.44 -12.44 -9.87
CA LEU A 82 2.82 -11.17 -10.49
C LEU A 82 4.08 -11.33 -11.34
N GLN A 83 3.90 -11.26 -12.66
CA GLN A 83 4.96 -11.33 -13.65
C GLN A 83 5.43 -9.93 -14.10
N PRO A 84 6.67 -9.80 -14.60
CA PRO A 84 7.12 -8.57 -15.23
C PRO A 84 6.18 -8.12 -16.37
N GLY A 85 5.63 -6.92 -16.25
CA GLY A 85 4.67 -6.36 -17.21
C GLY A 85 3.22 -6.37 -16.74
N ASP A 86 2.90 -7.08 -15.66
CA ASP A 86 1.54 -7.13 -15.13
C ASP A 86 1.09 -5.76 -14.60
N ALA A 87 -0.18 -5.44 -14.85
CA ALA A 87 -0.83 -4.25 -14.33
C ALA A 87 -1.34 -4.50 -12.92
N ILE A 88 -1.07 -3.56 -12.02
CA ILE A 88 -1.50 -3.62 -10.62
C ILE A 88 -2.07 -2.28 -10.19
N VAL A 89 -2.96 -2.33 -9.19
CA VAL A 89 -3.41 -1.16 -8.44
C VAL A 89 -2.71 -1.16 -7.08
N LEU A 90 -2.19 0.01 -6.71
CA LEU A 90 -1.52 0.24 -5.44
C LEU A 90 -2.44 1.00 -4.49
N GLU A 91 -2.91 0.32 -3.45
CA GLU A 91 -3.74 0.93 -2.41
C GLU A 91 -2.88 1.33 -1.21
N SER A 92 -2.93 2.60 -0.81
CA SER A 92 -2.37 3.07 0.47
C SER A 92 -3.43 3.04 1.56
N ASP A 93 -3.03 2.78 2.80
CA ASP A 93 -3.93 2.84 3.95
C ASP A 93 -3.68 4.11 4.77
N PRO A 94 -4.66 5.01 4.96
CA PRO A 94 -4.48 6.25 5.72
C PRO A 94 -4.18 6.02 7.21
N ARG A 95 -4.41 4.81 7.75
CA ARG A 95 -4.11 4.45 9.14
C ARG A 95 -2.65 4.03 9.33
N LEU A 96 -1.95 3.74 8.24
CA LEU A 96 -0.60 3.17 8.25
C LEU A 96 0.40 4.15 7.61
N ASP A 97 1.69 3.86 7.80
CA ASP A 97 2.73 4.64 7.16
C ASP A 97 2.67 4.43 5.64
N ARG A 98 2.92 5.49 4.85
CA ARG A 98 2.89 5.42 3.39
C ARG A 98 4.21 4.96 2.78
N ILE A 99 5.31 5.19 3.50
CA ILE A 99 6.70 4.94 3.08
C ILE A 99 7.48 4.45 4.30
N ASP A 100 8.33 3.43 4.13
CA ASP A 100 9.21 2.96 5.21
C ASP A 100 10.57 3.68 5.25
N ARG A 101 11.39 3.35 6.25
CA ARG A 101 12.73 3.95 6.43
C ARG A 101 13.70 3.67 5.26
N TYR A 102 13.39 2.70 4.40
CA TYR A 102 14.18 2.34 3.23
C TYR A 102 13.63 2.95 1.94
N GLN A 103 12.72 3.93 2.06
CA GLN A 103 12.06 4.61 0.94
C GLN A 103 11.24 3.66 0.05
N ARG A 104 10.75 2.54 0.60
CA ARG A 104 9.77 1.69 -0.10
C ARG A 104 8.36 2.21 0.15
N LEU A 105 7.55 2.24 -0.90
CA LEU A 105 6.11 2.46 -0.79
C LEU A 105 5.50 1.30 0.00
N LEU A 106 4.62 1.63 0.95
CA LEU A 106 3.84 0.63 1.67
C LEU A 106 2.45 0.57 1.04
N ARG A 107 2.12 -0.55 0.39
CA ARG A 107 0.86 -0.72 -0.37
C ARG A 107 0.23 -2.09 -0.18
N TYR A 108 -1.09 -2.14 -0.23
CA TYR A 108 -1.78 -3.35 -0.69
C TYR A 108 -1.71 -3.36 -2.20
N VAL A 109 -1.50 -4.54 -2.77
CA VAL A 109 -1.32 -4.72 -4.21
C VAL A 109 -2.49 -5.54 -4.74
N LEU A 110 -3.22 -4.98 -5.69
CA LEU A 110 -4.31 -5.66 -6.36
C LEU A 110 -3.88 -5.97 -7.78
N SER A 111 -3.95 -7.25 -8.16
CA SER A 111 -3.75 -7.67 -9.54
C SER A 111 -4.97 -7.26 -10.35
N VAL A 112 -4.75 -6.53 -11.46
CA VAL A 112 -5.83 -6.12 -12.37
C VAL A 112 -6.37 -7.34 -13.12
N ASP A 113 -5.50 -8.27 -13.51
CA ASP A 113 -5.87 -9.41 -14.35
C ASP A 113 -6.70 -10.45 -13.58
N SER A 114 -6.35 -10.70 -12.32
CA SER A 114 -7.01 -11.72 -11.50
C SER A 114 -8.01 -11.16 -10.48
N ASP A 115 -8.19 -9.83 -10.43
CA ASP A 115 -9.04 -9.14 -9.45
C ASP A 115 -8.78 -9.63 -8.01
N THR A 116 -7.49 -9.70 -7.64
CA THR A 116 -7.05 -10.33 -6.38
C THR A 116 -6.16 -9.41 -5.57
N ASN A 117 -6.45 -9.28 -4.27
CA ASN A 117 -5.52 -8.71 -3.31
C ASN A 117 -4.36 -9.69 -3.04
N VAL A 118 -3.19 -9.37 -3.59
CA VAL A 118 -1.99 -10.22 -3.56
C VAL A 118 -1.51 -10.45 -2.12
N ASN A 119 -1.62 -9.44 -1.25
CA ASN A 119 -1.20 -9.54 0.14
C ASN A 119 -2.00 -10.61 0.90
N VAL A 120 -3.33 -10.60 0.74
CA VAL A 120 -4.22 -11.56 1.39
C VAL A 120 -3.99 -12.96 0.83
N GLU A 121 -3.82 -13.08 -0.48
CA GLU A 121 -3.66 -14.37 -1.13
C GLU A 121 -2.32 -15.04 -0.79
N LEU A 122 -1.23 -14.29 -0.63
CA LEU A 122 0.03 -14.83 -0.10
C LEU A 122 -0.15 -15.45 1.30
N VAL A 123 -0.91 -14.79 2.17
CA VAL A 123 -1.22 -15.33 3.51
C VAL A 123 -2.10 -16.57 3.42
N ARG A 124 -3.13 -16.55 2.57
CA ARG A 124 -4.04 -17.69 2.34
C ARG A 124 -3.30 -18.94 1.83
N ARG A 125 -2.22 -18.75 1.06
CA ARG A 125 -1.34 -19.82 0.55
C ARG A 125 -0.31 -20.29 1.58
N GLY A 126 -0.15 -19.57 2.68
CA GLY A 126 0.90 -19.85 3.67
C GLY A 126 2.30 -19.45 3.19
N ALA A 127 2.39 -18.50 2.27
CA ALA A 127 3.64 -17.89 1.77
C ALA A 127 4.03 -16.63 2.57
N ALA A 128 3.09 -16.02 3.28
CA ALA A 128 3.35 -14.92 4.19
C ALA A 128 2.51 -15.06 5.47
N THR A 129 2.82 -14.22 6.46
CA THR A 129 2.04 -14.11 7.70
C THR A 129 1.64 -12.65 7.95
N PRO A 130 0.55 -12.37 8.68
CA PRO A 130 0.21 -11.00 9.06
C PRO A 130 1.29 -10.38 9.97
N PHE A 131 1.63 -9.12 9.70
CA PHE A 131 2.59 -8.32 10.46
C PHE A 131 2.11 -6.87 10.66
N PHE A 132 1.70 -6.55 11.89
CA PHE A 132 1.11 -5.28 12.31
C PHE A 132 2.12 -4.47 13.12
N ARG A 133 2.93 -3.67 12.41
CA ARG A 133 3.95 -2.82 13.02
C ARG A 133 3.32 -1.82 14.02
N GLY A 134 3.73 -1.94 15.28
CA GLY A 134 3.22 -1.09 16.36
C GLY A 134 1.75 -1.31 16.67
N ASP A 135 1.25 -2.54 16.48
CA ASP A 135 -0.14 -2.96 16.70
C ASP A 135 -1.18 -2.22 15.85
N ARG A 136 -0.75 -1.46 14.84
CA ARG A 136 -1.65 -0.75 13.93
C ARG A 136 -2.27 -1.70 12.91
N ARG A 137 -3.60 -1.69 12.86
CA ARG A 137 -4.42 -2.47 11.93
C ARG A 137 -4.91 -1.58 10.80
N GLY A 138 -4.69 -2.03 9.56
CA GLY A 138 -5.24 -1.44 8.36
C GLY A 138 -6.55 -2.10 7.94
N GLU A 139 -7.02 -1.73 6.76
CA GLU A 139 -8.29 -2.13 6.17
C GLU A 139 -8.44 -3.66 6.08
N TYR A 140 -7.39 -4.37 5.65
CA TYR A 140 -7.43 -5.83 5.44
C TYR A 140 -6.97 -6.64 6.65
N ALA A 141 -6.77 -6.04 7.83
CA ALA A 141 -6.18 -6.71 8.99
C ALA A 141 -6.96 -7.96 9.43
N ASP A 142 -8.29 -7.89 9.48
CA ASP A 142 -9.12 -9.01 9.92
C ASP A 142 -9.16 -10.11 8.84
N THR A 143 -9.27 -9.75 7.55
CA THR A 143 -9.14 -10.69 6.43
C THR A 143 -7.80 -11.45 6.44
N LEU A 144 -6.71 -10.76 6.78
CA LEU A 144 -5.38 -11.36 6.92
C LEU A 144 -5.32 -12.35 8.09
N LEU A 145 -6.00 -12.06 9.21
CA LEU A 145 -6.07 -12.96 10.36
C LEU A 145 -6.90 -14.20 10.07
N ASP A 146 -8.01 -14.06 9.34
CA ASP A 146 -8.81 -15.20 8.91
C ASP A 146 -8.00 -16.08 7.94
N ALA A 147 -7.36 -15.47 6.93
CA ALA A 147 -6.55 -16.18 5.95
C ALA A 147 -5.38 -16.96 6.59
N VAL A 148 -4.72 -16.41 7.61
CA VAL A 148 -3.63 -17.13 8.30
C VAL A 148 -4.18 -18.25 9.19
N SER A 149 -5.38 -18.10 9.75
CA SER A 149 -6.04 -19.17 10.50
C SER A 149 -6.29 -20.37 9.58
N ASP A 150 -6.91 -20.14 8.42
CA ASP A 150 -7.19 -21.19 7.43
C ASP A 150 -5.91 -21.85 6.93
N ALA A 151 -4.89 -21.06 6.59
CA ALA A 151 -3.60 -21.58 6.11
C ALA A 151 -2.91 -22.46 7.16
N ARG A 152 -3.05 -22.14 8.45
CA ARG A 152 -2.50 -22.93 9.56
C ARG A 152 -3.26 -24.25 9.73
N ASP A 153 -4.59 -24.18 9.76
CA ASP A 153 -5.45 -25.33 10.00
C ASP A 153 -5.33 -26.36 8.87
N GLU A 154 -5.24 -25.88 7.63
CA GLU A 154 -5.03 -26.73 6.45
C GLU A 154 -3.57 -27.09 6.18
N ARG A 155 -2.63 -26.54 6.98
CA ARG A 155 -1.19 -26.73 6.82
C ARG A 155 -0.72 -26.39 5.39
N ARG A 156 -1.07 -25.20 4.90
CA ARG A 156 -0.60 -24.68 3.60
C ARG A 156 0.80 -24.07 3.73
N GLY A 157 1.56 -24.07 2.63
CA GLY A 157 2.88 -23.43 2.55
C GLY A 157 3.83 -23.75 3.72
N MET A 158 4.35 -22.70 4.36
CA MET A 158 5.32 -22.79 5.45
C MET A 158 4.81 -23.60 6.64
N TRP A 159 3.48 -23.62 6.88
CA TRP A 159 2.87 -24.32 8.01
C TRP A 159 3.03 -25.85 7.91
N ARG A 160 3.11 -26.39 6.68
CA ARG A 160 3.46 -27.81 6.44
C ARG A 160 4.95 -28.03 6.30
N ALA A 161 5.65 -27.11 5.65
CA ALA A 161 7.06 -27.29 5.30
C ALA A 161 8.02 -27.11 6.49
N CYS A 162 7.69 -26.22 7.43
CA CYS A 162 8.64 -25.69 8.40
C CYS A 162 8.19 -25.91 9.85
N ARG A 163 9.08 -25.56 10.78
CA ARG A 163 8.72 -25.10 12.13
C ARG A 163 8.57 -23.58 12.05
N VAL A 164 7.43 -23.06 12.50
CA VAL A 164 7.09 -21.63 12.38
C VAL A 164 6.90 -21.04 13.78
N SER A 165 7.57 -19.92 14.05
CA SER A 165 7.33 -19.06 15.21
C SER A 165 6.78 -17.73 14.70
N TRP A 166 5.54 -17.43 15.06
CA TRP A 166 4.85 -16.24 14.56
C TRP A 166 3.93 -15.64 15.62
N ALA A 167 3.85 -14.31 15.62
CA ALA A 167 2.80 -13.51 16.24
C ALA A 167 2.57 -12.27 15.37
N PRO A 168 1.34 -11.71 15.32
CA PRO A 168 1.04 -10.57 14.45
C PRO A 168 1.92 -9.33 14.66
N GLN A 169 2.60 -9.19 15.80
CA GLN A 169 3.45 -8.04 16.11
C GLN A 169 4.92 -8.22 15.71
N ARG A 170 5.30 -9.40 15.21
CA ARG A 170 6.69 -9.76 14.94
C ARG A 170 6.82 -10.32 13.54
N GLN A 171 8.01 -10.18 12.98
CA GLN A 171 8.38 -10.88 11.76
C GLN A 171 8.25 -12.39 11.98
N VAL A 172 7.90 -13.10 10.92
CA VAL A 172 7.85 -14.57 10.97
C VAL A 172 9.27 -15.10 11.10
N GLU A 173 9.44 -16.13 11.92
CA GLU A 173 10.68 -16.89 11.95
C GLU A 173 10.39 -18.34 11.55
N THR A 174 11.16 -18.86 10.60
CA THR A 174 10.94 -20.24 10.12
C THR A 174 12.22 -21.07 10.11
N ARG A 175 12.10 -22.35 10.47
CA ARG A 175 13.22 -23.29 10.48
C ARG A 175 12.84 -24.60 9.81
N ARG A 176 13.81 -25.24 9.15
CA ARG A 176 13.63 -26.60 8.62
C ARG A 176 13.28 -27.56 9.75
N ARG A 177 12.46 -28.57 9.47
CA ARG A 177 12.09 -29.62 10.43
C ARG A 177 13.27 -30.51 10.77
#